data_AF-A0A956LM71-F1
#
_entry.id   AF-A0A956LM71-F1
#
_cell.length_a   1.000
_cell.length_b   1.000
_cell.length_c   1.000
_cell.angle_alpha   90.00
_cell.angle_beta   90.00
_cell.angle_gamma   90.00
#
_symmetry.space_group_name_H-M   'P 1'
#
loop_
_entity.id
_entity.type
_entity.pdbx_description
1 polymer ?
#
loop_
_entity_poly.entity_id
_entity_poly.type
_entity_poly.pdbx_seq_one_letter_code
_entity_poly.pdbx_strand_id
1 'polypeptide(L)'
;MPYPAQIDPKTLGERALAVAESRGWGAWTLRDVARALGVTANALYRHMGDRAGLEIAIGEAAVRALQASLRAPELSAGAGADADANVVALARRFLAFTAARPHAFTAFVSGKPSLERPAHQAWIGLWREVRG
;
A
#
# COMPACT_ATOMS: atom_id res chain seq x y z
N MET A 1 -29.58 15.36 3.95
CA MET A 1 -28.85 14.27 4.64
C MET A 1 -27.82 13.72 3.66
N PRO A 2 -26.51 13.98 3.81
CA PRO A 2 -25.51 13.38 2.92
C PRO A 2 -25.47 11.87 3.18
N TYR A 3 -25.59 11.09 2.12
CA TYR A 3 -25.44 9.64 2.12
C TYR A 3 -24.02 9.27 2.57
N PRO A 4 -23.79 8.23 3.40
CA PRO A 4 -22.44 7.86 3.80
C PRO A 4 -21.62 7.57 2.54
N ALA A 5 -20.50 8.28 2.38
CA ALA A 5 -19.62 8.12 1.24
C ALA A 5 -19.31 6.63 1.06
N GLN A 6 -19.63 6.08 -0.12
CA GLN A 6 -19.25 4.72 -0.45
C GLN A 6 -17.75 4.58 -0.20
N ILE A 7 -17.39 3.67 0.71
CA ILE A 7 -16.01 3.36 1.02
C ILE A 7 -15.48 2.55 -0.17
N ASP A 8 -14.85 3.24 -1.12
CA ASP A 8 -14.09 2.55 -2.17
C ASP A 8 -12.86 1.87 -1.53
N PRO A 9 -12.69 0.55 -1.69
CA PRO A 9 -11.57 -0.19 -1.09
C PRO A 9 -10.20 0.38 -1.42
N LYS A 10 -10.01 0.93 -2.63
CA LYS A 10 -8.71 1.48 -3.04
C LYS A 10 -8.37 2.75 -2.28
N THR A 11 -9.28 3.74 -2.31
CA THR A 11 -9.10 4.99 -1.56
C THR A 11 -9.09 4.76 -0.04
N LEU A 12 -9.76 3.73 0.47
CA LEU A 12 -9.61 3.31 1.87
C LEU A 12 -8.18 2.88 2.20
N GLY A 13 -7.58 2.00 1.39
CA GLY A 13 -6.23 1.49 1.64
C GLY A 13 -5.19 2.61 1.63
N GLU A 14 -5.29 3.55 0.70
CA GLU A 14 -4.39 4.71 0.60
C GLU A 14 -4.49 5.63 1.82
N ARG A 15 -5.70 5.89 2.31
CA ARG A 15 -5.90 6.72 3.50
C ARG A 15 -5.48 6.00 4.78
N ALA A 16 -5.73 4.70 4.87
CA ALA A 16 -5.25 3.88 5.98
C ALA A 16 -3.72 3.79 5.99
N LEU A 17 -3.07 3.72 4.83
CA LEU A 17 -1.62 3.81 4.70
C LEU A 17 -1.09 5.13 5.25
N ALA A 18 -1.70 6.27 4.88
CA ALA A 18 -1.29 7.57 5.42
C ALA A 18 -1.41 7.65 6.96
N VAL A 19 -2.42 6.99 7.55
CA VAL A 19 -2.53 6.87 9.02
C VAL A 19 -1.39 6.02 9.58
N ALA A 20 -1.09 4.87 8.98
CA ALA A 20 0.01 4.02 9.41
C ALA A 20 1.38 4.70 9.26
N GLU A 21 1.57 5.55 8.26
CA GLU A 21 2.80 6.33 8.07
C GLU A 21 2.97 7.44 9.10
N SER A 22 1.87 8.12 9.47
CA SER A 22 1.93 9.20 10.47
C SER A 22 2.02 8.68 11.91
N ARG A 23 1.39 7.54 12.22
CA ARG A 23 1.34 6.97 13.57
C ARG A 23 2.41 5.92 13.83
N GLY A 24 2.91 5.28 12.77
CA GLY A 24 3.75 4.09 12.84
C GLY A 24 2.95 2.79 12.69
N TRP A 25 3.53 1.83 11.95
CA TRP A 25 2.88 0.55 11.62
C TRP A 25 2.38 -0.23 12.85
N GLY A 26 3.13 -0.23 13.95
CA GLY A 26 2.74 -0.92 15.18
C GLY A 26 1.75 -0.16 16.06
N ALA A 27 1.51 1.14 15.80
CA ALA A 27 0.83 2.03 16.72
C ALA A 27 -0.51 2.57 16.19
N TRP A 28 -0.80 2.44 14.90
CA TRP A 28 -2.12 2.80 14.38
C TRP A 28 -3.21 1.89 14.92
N THR A 29 -4.43 2.44 15.05
CA THR A 29 -5.61 1.69 15.47
C THR A 29 -6.74 1.78 14.44
N LEU A 30 -7.67 0.83 14.49
CA LEU A 30 -8.92 0.86 13.71
C LEU A 30 -9.69 2.17 13.92
N ARG A 31 -9.63 2.74 15.13
CA ARG A 31 -10.27 4.02 15.45
C ARG A 31 -9.59 5.19 14.75
N ASP A 32 -8.26 5.18 14.63
CA ASP A 32 -7.54 6.23 13.90
C ASP A 32 -7.90 6.21 12.42
N VAL A 33 -7.99 5.01 11.83
CA VAL A 33 -8.40 4.85 10.44
C VAL A 33 -9.87 5.25 10.25
N ALA A 34 -10.78 4.83 11.13
CA ALA A 34 -12.18 5.23 11.06
C ALA A 34 -12.36 6.77 11.18
N ARG A 35 -11.62 7.40 12.11
CA ARG A 35 -11.60 8.85 12.27
C ARG A 35 -11.06 9.55 11.03
N ALA A 36 -9.94 9.07 10.49
CA ALA A 36 -9.41 9.58 9.24
C ALA A 36 -10.50 9.48 8.17
N LEU A 37 -11.12 8.31 8.01
CA LEU A 37 -12.13 8.05 7.00
C LEU A 37 -13.45 8.82 7.16
N GLY A 38 -13.72 9.42 8.33
CA GLY A 38 -14.99 10.09 8.61
C GLY A 38 -16.14 9.11 8.82
N VAL A 39 -15.84 7.86 9.19
CA VAL A 39 -16.83 6.79 9.39
C VAL A 39 -16.78 6.26 10.82
N THR A 40 -17.81 5.52 11.23
CA THR A 40 -17.79 4.86 12.53
C THR A 40 -16.88 3.63 12.50
N ALA A 41 -16.30 3.26 13.64
CA ALA A 41 -15.51 2.04 13.77
C ALA A 41 -16.33 0.79 13.39
N ASN A 42 -17.64 0.78 13.71
CA ASN A 42 -18.54 -0.31 13.35
C ASN A 42 -18.75 -0.42 11.83
N ALA A 43 -18.92 0.71 11.13
CA ALA A 43 -19.02 0.72 9.67
C ALA A 43 -17.72 0.19 9.04
N LEU A 44 -16.56 0.67 9.51
CA LEU A 44 -15.27 0.19 9.03
C LEU A 44 -15.08 -1.31 9.26
N TYR A 45 -15.48 -1.81 10.43
CA TYR A 45 -15.43 -3.23 10.77
C TYR A 45 -16.30 -4.08 9.85
N ARG A 46 -17.51 -3.61 9.48
CA ARG A 46 -18.38 -4.32 8.52
C ARG A 46 -17.78 -4.44 7.13
N HIS A 47 -17.00 -3.45 6.68
CA HIS A 47 -16.37 -3.48 5.37
C HIS A 47 -15.08 -4.30 5.35
N MET A 48 -14.28 -4.25 6.41
CA MET A 48 -12.96 -4.89 6.44
C MET A 48 -12.94 -6.24 7.16
N GLY A 49 -14.00 -6.59 7.89
CA GLY A 49 -14.15 -7.81 8.66
C GLY A 49 -13.34 -7.81 9.96
N ASP A 50 -12.02 -7.66 9.85
CA ASP A 50 -11.09 -7.68 10.98
C ASP A 50 -9.91 -6.73 10.77
N ARG A 51 -9.03 -6.65 11.79
CA ARG A 51 -7.78 -5.87 11.70
C ARG A 51 -6.91 -6.35 10.54
N ALA A 52 -6.85 -7.66 10.31
CA ALA A 52 -6.02 -8.24 9.26
C ALA A 52 -6.52 -7.87 7.85
N GLY A 53 -7.82 -7.70 7.64
CA GLY A 53 -8.40 -7.18 6.39
C GLY A 53 -7.93 -5.76 6.11
N LEU A 54 -7.83 -4.94 7.16
CA LEU A 54 -7.29 -3.59 7.03
C LEU A 54 -5.77 -3.58 6.80
N GLU A 55 -5.01 -4.46 7.45
CA GLU A 55 -3.58 -4.65 7.20
C GLU A 55 -3.30 -5.06 5.75
N ILE A 56 -4.14 -5.93 5.18
CA ILE A 56 -4.08 -6.31 3.77
C ILE A 56 -4.35 -5.11 2.86
N ALA A 57 -5.42 -4.35 3.13
CA ALA A 57 -5.74 -3.16 2.33
C ALA A 57 -4.62 -2.11 2.37
N ILE A 58 -3.99 -1.93 3.53
CA ILE A 58 -2.83 -1.03 3.67
C ILE A 58 -1.62 -1.59 2.91
N GLY A 59 -1.36 -2.90 2.99
CA GLY A 59 -0.29 -3.56 2.25
C GLY A 59 -0.45 -3.41 0.73
N GLU A 60 -1.65 -3.61 0.21
CA GLU A 60 -1.93 -3.41 -1.21
C GLU A 60 -1.71 -1.95 -1.65
N ALA A 61 -2.10 -0.99 -0.81
CA ALA A 61 -1.82 0.41 -1.06
C ALA A 61 -0.31 0.71 -1.03
N ALA A 62 0.45 0.08 -0.14
CA ALA A 62 1.91 0.19 -0.09
C ALA A 62 2.57 -0.39 -1.34
N VAL A 63 2.08 -1.51 -1.88
CA VAL A 63 2.55 -2.06 -3.16
C VAL A 63 2.33 -1.08 -4.30
N ARG A 64 1.11 -0.49 -4.40
CA ARG A 64 0.81 0.53 -5.41
C ARG A 64 1.70 1.76 -5.28
N ALA A 65 1.96 2.21 -4.05
CA ALA A 65 2.86 3.32 -3.79
C ALA A 65 4.30 3.02 -4.25
N LEU A 66 4.82 1.81 -3.94
CA LEU A 66 6.12 1.38 -4.42
C LEU A 66 6.17 1.33 -5.96
N GLN A 67 5.17 0.73 -6.61
CA GLN A 67 5.09 0.69 -8.08
C GLN A 67 5.12 2.08 -8.70
N ALA A 68 4.41 3.05 -8.12
CA ALA A 68 4.42 4.44 -8.57
C ALA A 68 5.83 5.05 -8.43
N SER A 69 6.51 4.84 -7.30
CA SER A 69 7.89 5.31 -7.09
C SER A 69 8.89 4.65 -8.06
N LEU A 70 8.70 3.37 -8.37
CA LEU A 70 9.55 2.65 -9.32
C LEU A 70 9.28 3.05 -10.78
N ARG A 71 8.11 3.58 -11.13
CA ARG A 71 7.76 4.04 -12.49
C ARG A 71 8.02 5.54 -12.71
N ALA A 72 8.47 6.27 -11.70
CA ALA A 72 8.70 7.72 -11.79
C ALA A 72 9.75 8.04 -12.88
N PRO A 73 9.41 8.84 -13.90
CA PRO A 73 10.26 9.08 -15.08
C PRO A 73 11.54 9.85 -14.75
N GLU A 74 11.49 10.66 -13.69
CA GLU A 74 12.56 11.58 -13.26
C GLU A 74 13.82 10.86 -12.75
N LEU A 75 13.72 9.56 -12.51
CA LEU A 75 14.79 8.73 -11.96
C LEU A 75 15.33 7.72 -12.98
N SER A 76 14.94 7.80 -14.26
CA SER A 76 15.32 6.87 -15.34
C SER A 76 16.75 7.06 -15.78
N ALA A 77 17.49 5.95 -15.86
CA ALA A 77 18.71 5.95 -16.63
C ALA A 77 18.31 6.36 -18.05
N GLY A 78 18.94 7.42 -18.57
CA GLY A 78 18.50 8.07 -19.81
C GLY A 78 18.37 7.08 -20.98
N ALA A 79 17.65 7.50 -22.03
CA ALA A 79 17.52 6.69 -23.24
C ALA A 79 18.92 6.26 -23.74
N GLY A 80 19.16 4.94 -23.82
CA GLY A 80 20.46 4.35 -24.20
C GLY A 80 21.28 3.77 -23.05
N ALA A 81 20.79 3.80 -21.80
CA ALA A 81 21.42 3.09 -20.70
C ALA A 81 21.43 1.57 -20.93
N ASP A 82 22.55 0.91 -20.61
CA ASP A 82 22.66 -0.54 -20.67
C ASP A 82 21.80 -1.24 -19.59
N ALA A 83 21.64 -2.56 -19.72
CA ALA A 83 20.80 -3.34 -18.81
C ALA A 83 21.25 -3.22 -17.34
N ASP A 84 22.55 -3.18 -17.09
CA ASP A 84 23.13 -3.10 -15.75
C ASP A 84 22.84 -1.75 -15.08
N ALA A 85 23.00 -0.64 -15.83
CA ALA A 85 22.66 0.69 -15.34
C ALA A 85 21.16 0.81 -14.98
N ASN A 86 20.29 0.16 -15.74
CA ASN A 86 18.86 0.10 -15.45
C ASN A 86 18.54 -0.68 -14.17
N VAL A 87 19.21 -1.82 -13.94
CA VAL A 87 19.07 -2.60 -12.69
C VAL A 87 19.55 -1.80 -11.49
N VAL A 88 20.69 -1.13 -11.59
CA VAL A 88 21.23 -0.28 -10.51
C VAL A 88 20.29 0.90 -10.23
N ALA A 89 19.74 1.54 -11.25
CA ALA A 89 18.77 2.62 -11.09
C ALA A 89 17.51 2.12 -10.36
N LEU A 90 16.97 0.95 -10.74
CA LEU A 90 15.82 0.34 -10.09
C LEU A 90 16.10 0.03 -8.61
N ALA A 91 17.25 -0.57 -8.31
CA ALA A 91 17.67 -0.88 -6.94
C ALA A 91 17.79 0.40 -6.09
N ARG A 92 18.36 1.47 -6.63
CA ARG A 92 18.45 2.78 -5.94
C ARG A 92 17.07 3.35 -5.64
N ARG A 93 16.10 3.25 -6.56
CA ARG A 93 14.71 3.72 -6.32
C ARG A 93 14.03 2.92 -5.22
N PHE A 94 14.21 1.60 -5.22
CA PHE A 94 13.69 0.74 -4.18
C PHE A 94 14.26 1.13 -2.81
N LEU A 95 15.59 1.28 -2.71
CA LEU A 95 16.25 1.70 -1.47
C LEU A 95 15.83 3.11 -1.02
N ALA A 96 15.64 4.05 -1.95
CA ALA A 96 15.13 5.39 -1.63
C ALA A 96 13.71 5.34 -1.07
N PHE A 97 12.84 4.50 -1.64
CA PHE A 97 11.48 4.29 -1.12
C PHE A 97 11.51 3.72 0.30
N THR A 98 12.32 2.68 0.54
CA THR A 98 12.38 2.05 1.88
C THR A 98 12.94 3.00 2.94
N ALA A 99 13.92 3.82 2.58
CA ALA A 99 14.49 4.84 3.47
C ALA A 99 13.50 5.99 3.75
N ALA A 100 12.79 6.48 2.73
CA ALA A 100 11.87 7.60 2.87
C ALA A 100 10.54 7.22 3.54
N ARG A 101 10.09 5.96 3.38
CA ARG A 101 8.78 5.49 3.83
C ARG A 101 8.88 4.15 4.59
N PRO A 102 9.58 4.11 5.75
CA PRO A 102 9.82 2.86 6.48
C PRO A 102 8.53 2.15 6.89
N HIS A 103 7.48 2.88 7.27
CA HIS A 103 6.19 2.28 7.63
C HIS A 103 5.40 1.74 6.43
N ALA A 104 5.50 2.38 5.26
CA ALA A 104 4.95 1.82 4.04
C ALA A 104 5.72 0.56 3.62
N PHE A 105 7.04 0.53 3.80
CA PHE A 105 7.82 -0.67 3.57
C PHE A 105 7.43 -1.80 4.53
N THR A 106 7.27 -1.52 5.83
CA THR A 106 6.74 -2.51 6.78
C THR A 106 5.35 -3.00 6.36
N ALA A 107 4.46 -2.11 5.96
CA ALA A 107 3.13 -2.47 5.47
C ALA A 107 3.19 -3.37 4.22
N PHE A 108 4.09 -3.09 3.29
CA PHE A 108 4.33 -3.93 2.12
C PHE A 108 4.76 -5.35 2.51
N VAL A 109 5.66 -5.49 3.49
CA VAL A 109 6.17 -6.80 3.92
C VAL A 109 5.16 -7.54 4.81
N SER A 110 4.50 -6.84 5.73
CA SER A 110 3.63 -7.43 6.74
C SER A 110 2.16 -7.55 6.31
N GLY A 111 1.70 -6.71 5.39
CA GLY A 111 0.31 -6.70 4.88
C GLY A 111 0.03 -7.77 3.83
N LYS A 112 0.89 -8.79 3.69
CA LYS A 112 0.68 -9.90 2.76
C LYS A 112 -0.44 -10.81 3.29
N PRO A 113 -1.52 -11.07 2.52
CA PRO A 113 -2.56 -12.01 2.92
C PRO A 113 -2.01 -13.45 3.01
N SER A 114 -2.53 -14.23 3.96
CA SER A 114 -2.31 -15.68 3.98
C SER A 114 -2.89 -16.34 2.74
N LEU A 115 -2.35 -17.49 2.35
CA LEU A 115 -2.78 -18.23 1.15
C LEU A 115 -4.26 -18.66 1.22
N GLU A 116 -4.79 -18.80 2.43
CA GLU A 116 -6.16 -19.24 2.71
C GLU A 116 -7.18 -18.10 2.56
N ARG A 117 -6.76 -16.84 2.52
CA ARG A 117 -7.66 -15.70 2.35
C ARG A 117 -7.91 -15.41 0.87
N PRO A 118 -9.16 -15.18 0.42
CA PRO A 118 -9.46 -14.83 -0.97
C PRO A 118 -8.66 -13.63 -1.50
N ALA A 119 -8.31 -12.67 -0.64
CA ALA A 119 -7.49 -11.50 -0.97
C ALA A 119 -6.09 -11.85 -1.51
N HIS A 120 -5.60 -13.08 -1.30
CA HIS A 120 -4.33 -13.55 -1.87
C HIS A 120 -4.29 -13.50 -3.40
N GLN A 121 -5.42 -13.71 -4.08
CA GLN A 121 -5.45 -13.66 -5.56
C GLN A 121 -5.21 -12.23 -6.08
N ALA A 122 -5.84 -11.24 -5.45
CA ALA A 122 -5.63 -9.82 -5.77
C ALA A 122 -4.17 -9.42 -5.51
N TRP A 123 -3.60 -9.88 -4.39
CA TRP A 123 -2.19 -9.66 -4.06
C TRP A 123 -1.23 -10.21 -5.11
N ILE A 124 -1.44 -11.43 -5.62
CA ILE A 124 -0.62 -11.98 -6.72
C ILE A 124 -0.79 -11.13 -7.99
N GLY A 125 -2.00 -10.69 -8.29
CA GLY A 125 -2.32 -9.85 -9.44
C GLY A 125 -1.46 -8.58 -9.51
N LEU A 126 -1.22 -7.93 -8.36
CA LEU A 126 -0.38 -6.73 -8.28
C LEU A 126 1.03 -6.92 -8.85
N TRP A 127 1.59 -8.14 -8.78
CA TRP A 127 2.96 -8.43 -9.23
C TRP A 127 3.03 -8.92 -10.68
N ARG A 128 1.89 -9.24 -11.31
CA ARG A 128 1.87 -9.72 -12.70
C ARG A 128 2.33 -8.65 -13.68
N GLU A 129 1.99 -7.40 -13.42
CA GLU A 129 2.41 -6.24 -14.23
C GLU A 129 3.90 -5.91 -14.16
N VAL A 130 4.64 -6.48 -13.21
CA VAL A 130 6.09 -6.24 -13.05
C VAL A 130 6.92 -7.21 -13.89
N ARG A 131 6.33 -8.32 -14.37
CA ARG A 131 7.00 -9.30 -15.23
C ARG A 131 6.73 -9.08 -16.73
N GLY A 132 5.96 -8.05 -17.08
CA GLY A 132 5.59 -7.71 -18.46
C GLY A 132 6.61 -6.80 -19.11
#